data_AF-A0A1G7F542-F1
#
_entry.id   AF-A0A1G7F542-F1
#
_cell.length_a   1.000
_cell.length_b   1.000
_cell.length_c   1.000
_cell.angle_alpha   90.00
_cell.angle_beta   90.00
_cell.angle_gamma   90.00
#
_symmetry.space_group_name_H-M   'P 1'
#
loop_
_entity.id
_entity.type
_entity.pdbx_description
1 polymer ?
#
loop_
_entity_poly.entity_id
_entity_poly.type
_entity_poly.pdbx_seq_one_letter_code
_entity_poly.pdbx_strand_id
1 'polypeptide(L)'
;MIDRSRISAALLVVGAVLLIAPALAPVQPVLSHEVGGTITAERSDLRNEDIAVITYENLSDRGKELYERALRNGESYRVPVGEGASDFQYRLEPDAQPDDDSTRPYGPRTVAIERPDDPDFPVVEERIPERRPPEGAQRETGATGDSAGSSEQRAQGERERQRYNIVQPRLTQPPLTDSGNLLRFVSVLAGVVAVGGGGYLRSKP
;
A
#
# COMPACT_ATOMS: atom_id res chain seq x y z
N MET A 1 -7.89 13.92 -54.37
CA MET A 1 -6.58 13.42 -53.91
C MET A 1 -6.20 14.23 -52.70
N ILE A 2 -5.89 13.60 -51.57
CA ILE A 2 -5.37 14.33 -50.40
C ILE A 2 -3.88 14.56 -50.64
N ASP A 3 -3.46 15.83 -50.66
CA ASP A 3 -2.06 16.19 -50.91
C ASP A 3 -1.15 15.65 -49.80
N ARG A 4 -0.03 15.02 -50.17
CA ARG A 4 0.97 14.47 -49.23
C ARG A 4 1.52 15.52 -48.25
N SER A 5 1.57 16.79 -48.66
CA SER A 5 1.94 17.93 -47.81
C SER A 5 0.96 18.15 -46.66
N ARG A 6 -0.35 17.95 -46.89
CA ARG A 6 -1.38 18.06 -45.85
C ARG A 6 -1.30 16.90 -44.86
N ILE A 7 -1.05 15.69 -45.37
CA ILE A 7 -0.90 14.49 -44.53
C ILE A 7 0.33 14.61 -43.62
N SER A 8 1.47 15.04 -44.15
CA SER A 8 2.69 15.22 -43.35
C SER A 8 2.54 16.34 -42.30
N ALA A 9 1.93 17.48 -42.65
CA ALA A 9 1.65 18.54 -41.71
C ALA A 9 0.70 18.08 -40.59
N ALA A 10 -0.36 17.34 -40.93
CA ALA A 10 -1.28 16.78 -39.95
C ALA A 10 -0.58 15.80 -39.00
N LEU A 11 0.27 14.90 -39.51
CA LEU A 11 1.03 13.96 -38.68
C LEU A 11 2.00 14.66 -37.72
N LEU A 12 2.65 15.74 -38.16
CA LEU A 12 3.53 16.54 -37.30
C LEU A 12 2.73 17.23 -36.19
N VAL A 13 1.59 17.84 -36.51
CA VAL A 13 0.72 18.50 -35.51
C VAL A 13 0.18 17.48 -34.51
N VAL A 14 -0.37 16.36 -34.99
CA VAL A 14 -0.89 15.28 -34.14
C VAL A 14 0.24 14.71 -33.27
N GLY A 15 1.42 14.48 -33.85
CA GLY A 15 2.58 14.01 -33.13
C GLY A 15 3.01 14.97 -32.01
N ALA A 16 3.07 16.28 -32.30
CA ALA A 16 3.39 17.30 -31.31
C ALA A 16 2.34 17.34 -30.19
N VAL A 17 1.05 17.29 -30.53
CA VAL A 17 -0.04 17.26 -29.53
C VAL A 17 0.05 16.01 -28.64
N LEU A 18 0.30 14.84 -29.22
CA LEU A 18 0.43 13.58 -28.48
C LEU A 18 1.68 13.54 -27.57
N LEU A 19 2.72 14.30 -27.88
CA LEU A 19 3.90 14.43 -27.01
C LEU A 19 3.69 15.44 -25.88
N ILE A 20 2.98 16.55 -26.15
CA ILE A 20 2.79 17.63 -25.18
C ILE A 20 1.65 17.34 -24.21
N ALA A 21 0.51 16.84 -24.70
CA ALA A 21 -0.69 16.67 -23.89
C ALA A 21 -0.48 15.78 -22.64
N PRO A 22 0.22 14.63 -22.70
CA PRO A 22 0.52 13.83 -21.52
C PRO A 22 1.36 14.54 -20.46
N ALA A 23 2.23 15.48 -20.86
CA ALA A 23 3.06 16.26 -19.95
C ALA A 23 2.26 17.32 -19.19
N LEU A 24 1.13 17.76 -19.74
CA LEU A 24 0.24 18.76 -19.11
C LEU A 24 -0.75 18.14 -18.12
N ALA A 25 -0.94 16.83 -18.15
CA ALA A 25 -1.71 16.11 -17.14
C ALA A 25 -0.73 15.58 -16.07
N PRO A 26 -0.66 16.14 -14.84
CA PRO A 26 0.20 15.59 -13.80
C PRO A 26 -0.28 14.19 -13.37
N VAL A 27 0.63 13.30 -12.99
CA VAL A 27 0.25 12.03 -12.36
C VAL A 27 -0.27 12.38 -10.97
N GLN A 28 -1.57 12.23 -10.73
CA GLN A 28 -2.11 12.56 -9.42
C GLN A 28 -1.66 11.50 -8.41
N PRO A 29 -1.15 11.89 -7.24
CA PRO A 29 -0.86 10.94 -6.18
C PRO A 29 -2.15 10.28 -5.70
N VAL A 30 -2.02 9.08 -5.13
CA VAL A 30 -3.14 8.27 -4.64
C VAL A 30 -2.92 7.85 -3.20
N LEU A 31 -4.01 7.67 -2.47
CA LEU A 31 -4.02 7.13 -1.11
C LEU A 31 -4.12 5.61 -1.20
N SER A 32 -3.12 4.92 -0.68
CA SER A 32 -3.04 3.47 -0.64
C SER A 32 -3.35 2.95 0.76
N HIS A 33 -4.16 1.90 0.85
CA HIS A 33 -4.45 1.16 2.06
C HIS A 33 -3.97 -0.26 1.85
N GLU A 34 -2.93 -0.64 2.56
CA GLU A 34 -2.39 -2.00 2.51
C GLU A 34 -2.65 -2.68 3.85
N VAL A 35 -3.24 -3.87 3.82
CA VAL A 35 -3.47 -4.71 4.99
C VAL A 35 -2.31 -5.70 5.08
N GLY A 36 -1.32 -5.39 5.91
CA GLY A 36 -0.06 -6.13 6.01
C GLY A 36 -0.13 -7.49 6.71
N GLY A 37 -1.32 -8.04 6.96
CA GLY A 37 -1.54 -9.32 7.65
C GLY A 37 -2.28 -9.20 8.98
N THR A 38 -2.60 -10.37 9.53
CA THR A 38 -3.15 -10.51 10.90
C THR A 38 -2.00 -10.72 11.90
N ILE A 39 -2.08 -10.05 13.06
CA ILE A 39 -1.18 -10.25 14.20
C ILE A 39 -1.98 -10.55 15.46
N THR A 40 -1.38 -11.31 16.38
CA THR A 40 -1.95 -11.59 17.70
C THR A 40 -1.04 -10.94 18.74
N ALA A 41 -1.54 -9.90 19.41
CA ALA A 41 -0.75 -9.10 20.36
C ALA A 41 -1.60 -8.57 21.51
N GLU A 42 -0.97 -8.09 22.57
CA GLU A 42 -1.65 -7.33 23.62
C GLU A 42 -1.77 -5.86 23.18
N ARG A 43 -2.87 -5.19 23.57
CA ARG A 43 -3.11 -3.79 23.19
C ARG A 43 -2.02 -2.84 23.71
N SER A 44 -1.46 -3.15 24.87
CA SER A 44 -0.33 -2.43 25.49
C SER A 44 0.92 -2.48 24.62
N ASP A 45 1.24 -3.65 24.05
CA ASP A 45 2.42 -3.83 23.20
C ASP A 45 2.34 -2.96 21.95
N LEU A 46 1.19 -2.97 21.27
CA LEU A 46 0.96 -2.15 20.08
C LEU A 46 1.07 -0.65 20.38
N ARG A 47 0.56 -0.21 21.53
CA ARG A 47 0.69 1.19 21.96
C ARG A 47 2.13 1.57 22.28
N ASN A 48 2.92 0.67 22.85
CA ASN A 48 4.34 0.87 23.11
C ASN A 48 5.15 1.00 21.81
N GLU A 49 4.67 0.36 20.73
CA GLU A 49 5.23 0.46 19.38
C GLU A 49 4.72 1.67 18.57
N ASP A 50 3.96 2.60 19.18
CA ASP A 50 3.33 3.74 18.51
C ASP A 50 2.33 3.33 17.40
N ILE A 51 1.72 2.15 17.54
CA ILE A 51 0.68 1.63 16.64
C ILE A 51 -0.69 2.01 17.22
N ALA A 52 -1.47 2.75 16.43
CA ALA A 52 -2.82 3.14 16.82
C ALA A 52 -3.75 1.93 16.77
N VAL A 53 -4.40 1.60 17.89
CA VAL A 53 -5.34 0.47 17.97
C VAL A 53 -6.78 0.97 17.91
N ILE A 54 -7.47 0.66 16.82
CA ILE A 54 -8.85 1.07 16.52
C ILE A 54 -9.71 -0.19 16.36
N THR A 55 -10.91 -0.23 16.95
CA THR A 55 -11.82 -1.34 16.68
C THR A 55 -12.59 -1.08 15.40
N TYR A 56 -12.97 -2.13 14.65
CA TYR A 56 -13.66 -1.96 13.39
C TYR A 56 -14.93 -1.09 13.51
N GLU A 57 -15.70 -1.22 14.59
CA GLU A 57 -16.93 -0.48 14.85
C GLU A 57 -16.69 1.01 15.01
N ASN A 58 -15.52 1.38 15.54
CA ASN A 58 -15.11 2.75 15.81
C ASN A 58 -14.48 3.44 14.59
N LEU A 59 -14.24 2.73 13.49
CA LEU A 59 -13.86 3.35 12.23
C LEU A 59 -15.03 4.20 11.71
N SER A 60 -14.70 5.33 11.08
CA SER A 60 -15.67 6.06 10.27
C SER A 60 -16.25 5.15 9.17
N ASP A 61 -17.45 5.48 8.67
CA ASP A 61 -18.07 4.73 7.56
C ASP A 61 -17.12 4.62 6.36
N ARG A 62 -16.40 5.70 6.07
CA ARG A 62 -15.38 5.72 5.02
C ARG A 62 -14.18 4.84 5.36
N GLY A 63 -13.74 4.82 6.61
CA GLY A 63 -12.67 3.94 7.09
C GLY A 63 -13.01 2.47 6.93
N LYS A 64 -14.24 2.07 7.31
CA LYS A 64 -14.77 0.70 7.13
C LYS A 64 -14.79 0.30 5.66
N GLU A 65 -15.33 1.17 4.80
CA GLU A 65 -15.39 0.94 3.37
C GLU A 65 -13.98 0.71 2.77
N LEU A 66 -13.03 1.58 3.08
CA LEU A 66 -11.67 1.49 2.56
C LEU A 66 -10.95 0.23 3.04
N TYR A 67 -11.12 -0.12 4.31
CA TYR A 67 -10.57 -1.34 4.89
C TYR A 67 -11.16 -2.60 4.25
N GLU A 68 -12.48 -2.70 4.15
CA GLU A 68 -13.14 -3.85 3.50
C GLU A 68 -12.78 -3.97 2.03
N ARG A 69 -12.71 -2.86 1.30
CA ARG A 69 -12.26 -2.88 -0.10
C ARG A 69 -10.81 -3.34 -0.21
N ALA A 70 -9.93 -2.95 0.71
CA ALA A 70 -8.56 -3.46 0.73
C ALA A 70 -8.55 -4.98 0.92
N LEU A 71 -9.31 -5.50 1.89
CA LEU A 71 -9.42 -6.94 2.11
C LEU A 71 -9.93 -7.70 0.89
N ARG A 72 -10.97 -7.18 0.22
CA ARG A 72 -11.57 -7.82 -0.97
C ARG A 72 -10.69 -7.74 -2.23
N ASN A 73 -9.78 -6.77 -2.30
CA ASN A 73 -8.92 -6.54 -3.48
C ASN A 73 -7.50 -7.08 -3.27
N GLY A 74 -7.35 -8.19 -2.56
CA GLY A 74 -6.04 -8.80 -2.32
C GLY A 74 -5.16 -7.95 -1.41
N GLU A 75 -5.73 -7.51 -0.29
CA GLU A 75 -5.05 -6.77 0.79
C GLU A 75 -4.61 -5.34 0.43
N SER A 76 -4.91 -4.84 -0.76
CA SER A 76 -4.56 -3.49 -1.17
C SER A 76 -5.72 -2.76 -1.86
N TYR A 77 -5.95 -1.50 -1.48
CA TYR A 77 -6.91 -0.65 -2.17
C TYR A 77 -6.44 0.80 -2.26
N ARG A 78 -6.72 1.44 -3.41
CA ARG A 78 -6.26 2.80 -3.70
C ARG A 78 -7.43 3.72 -4.03
N VAL A 79 -7.35 4.96 -3.58
CA VAL A 79 -8.33 6.02 -3.85
C VAL A 79 -7.64 7.35 -4.18
N PRO A 80 -8.32 8.27 -4.88
CA PRO A 80 -7.81 9.62 -5.10
C PRO A 80 -7.53 10.38 -3.80
N VAL A 81 -6.63 11.36 -3.86
CA VAL A 81 -6.44 12.30 -2.74
C VAL A 81 -7.73 13.09 -2.49
N GLY A 82 -8.11 13.17 -1.22
CA GLY A 82 -9.39 13.78 -0.79
C GLY A 82 -10.47 12.75 -0.48
N GLU A 83 -10.30 11.50 -0.93
CA GLU A 83 -11.25 10.41 -0.67
C GLU A 83 -10.80 9.42 0.42
N GLY A 84 -9.78 9.78 1.21
CA GLY A 84 -9.32 9.00 2.35
C GLY A 84 -10.29 9.04 3.54
N ALA A 85 -9.91 8.39 4.63
CA ALA A 85 -10.63 8.49 5.91
C ALA A 85 -9.77 9.21 6.95
N SER A 86 -10.42 9.94 7.86
CA SER A 86 -9.76 10.63 8.98
C SER A 86 -9.12 9.69 10.00
N ASP A 87 -9.54 8.42 10.02
CA ASP A 87 -8.97 7.38 10.88
C ASP A 87 -7.53 7.02 10.48
N PHE A 88 -7.13 7.38 9.26
CA PHE A 88 -5.84 7.04 8.68
C PHE A 88 -4.98 8.27 8.46
N GLN A 89 -3.69 8.18 8.81
CA GLN A 89 -2.72 9.24 8.58
C GLN A 89 -1.88 8.96 7.34
N TYR A 90 -2.24 9.58 6.20
CA TYR A 90 -1.49 9.43 4.97
C TYR A 90 -0.27 10.35 4.94
N ARG A 91 0.91 9.79 4.67
CA ARG A 91 2.14 10.55 4.36
C ARG A 91 2.81 10.03 3.10
N LEU A 92 3.51 10.93 2.43
CA LEU A 92 4.35 10.65 1.26
C LEU A 92 5.55 9.82 1.76
N GLU A 93 5.93 8.76 1.05
CA GLU A 93 7.03 7.85 1.43
C GLU A 93 8.47 8.43 1.48
N PRO A 94 8.87 9.59 0.89
CA PRO A 94 10.29 9.95 0.87
C PRO A 94 10.83 10.52 2.20
N ASP A 95 9.99 10.66 3.24
CA ASP A 95 10.47 11.00 4.59
C ASP A 95 10.84 9.76 5.43
N ALA A 96 10.62 8.55 4.90
CA ALA A 96 11.27 7.35 5.43
C ALA A 96 12.70 7.33 4.89
N GLN A 97 13.54 8.24 5.40
CA GLN A 97 14.95 7.90 5.56
C GLN A 97 14.93 6.51 6.22
N PRO A 98 15.56 5.48 5.63
CA PRO A 98 15.59 4.17 6.27
C PRO A 98 16.21 4.41 7.63
N ASP A 99 15.36 4.46 8.67
CA ASP A 99 15.84 4.59 10.03
C ASP A 99 16.81 3.42 10.19
N ASP A 100 18.05 3.75 10.54
CA ASP A 100 19.14 2.80 10.83
C ASP A 100 18.70 1.77 11.90
N ASP A 101 17.56 2.03 12.55
CA ASP A 101 16.84 1.18 13.46
C ASP A 101 15.92 0.20 12.72
N SER A 102 16.54 -0.78 12.05
CA SER A 102 15.91 -1.99 11.46
C SER A 102 15.10 -2.87 12.45
N THR A 103 14.85 -2.35 13.65
CA THR A 103 14.27 -3.05 14.80
C THR A 103 12.74 -2.91 14.88
N ARG A 104 12.13 -1.97 14.15
CA ARG A 104 10.66 -1.78 14.15
C ARG A 104 10.02 -2.50 12.97
N PRO A 105 9.29 -3.61 13.18
CA PRO A 105 8.64 -4.36 12.10
C PRO A 105 7.52 -3.58 11.41
N TYR A 106 7.01 -2.52 12.05
CA TYR A 106 5.93 -1.68 11.55
C TYR A 106 6.40 -0.23 11.40
N GLY A 107 6.10 0.38 10.25
CA GLY A 107 6.45 1.77 9.98
C GLY A 107 5.64 2.75 10.84
N PRO A 108 6.08 4.01 10.93
CA PRO A 108 5.36 5.04 11.68
C PRO A 108 3.92 5.17 11.16
N ARG A 109 2.96 5.32 12.09
CA ARG A 109 1.52 5.54 11.81
C ARG A 109 0.79 4.34 11.21
N THR A 110 1.31 3.16 11.49
CA THR A 110 0.57 1.92 11.31
C THR A 110 -0.66 1.90 12.22
N VAL A 111 -1.79 1.40 11.71
CA VAL A 111 -3.03 1.25 12.46
C VAL A 111 -3.32 -0.24 12.61
N ALA A 112 -3.50 -0.70 13.84
CA ALA A 112 -3.99 -2.03 14.15
C ALA A 112 -5.51 -1.99 14.29
N ILE A 113 -6.22 -2.69 13.42
CA ILE A 113 -7.68 -2.77 13.42
C ILE A 113 -8.09 -4.08 14.07
N GLU A 114 -8.82 -4.02 15.18
CA GLU A 114 -9.43 -5.20 15.80
C GLU A 114 -10.51 -5.74 14.86
N ARG A 115 -10.38 -7.01 14.45
CA ARG A 115 -11.32 -7.65 13.52
C ARG A 115 -12.64 -7.95 14.26
N PRO A 116 -13.80 -7.68 13.64
CA PRO A 116 -15.07 -8.09 14.22
C PRO A 116 -15.17 -9.62 14.29
N ASP A 117 -15.85 -10.13 15.33
CA ASP A 117 -16.14 -11.56 15.52
C ASP A 117 -17.27 -12.04 14.57
N ASP A 118 -17.11 -11.78 13.28
CA ASP A 118 -18.05 -12.17 12.23
C ASP A 118 -17.38 -13.22 11.30
N PRO A 119 -17.93 -14.45 11.21
CA PRO A 119 -17.37 -15.49 10.35
C PRO A 119 -17.44 -15.16 8.85
N ASP A 120 -18.32 -14.24 8.44
CA ASP A 120 -18.46 -13.81 7.04
C ASP A 120 -17.47 -12.69 6.67
N PHE A 121 -16.70 -12.18 7.64
CA PHE A 121 -15.74 -11.10 7.41
C PHE A 121 -14.51 -11.60 6.63
N PRO A 122 -14.04 -10.87 5.60
CA PRO A 122 -12.89 -11.31 4.80
C PRO A 122 -11.66 -11.63 5.65
N VAL A 123 -11.07 -12.81 5.44
CA VAL A 123 -9.89 -13.29 6.15
C VAL A 123 -8.62 -12.86 5.41
N VAL A 124 -7.56 -12.57 6.17
CA VAL A 124 -6.23 -12.20 5.67
C VAL A 124 -5.27 -13.27 6.17
N GLU A 125 -4.23 -13.58 5.41
CA GLU A 125 -3.20 -14.51 5.88
C GLU A 125 -2.59 -14.02 7.20
N GLU A 126 -2.43 -14.95 8.15
CA GLU A 126 -1.77 -14.66 9.41
C GLU A 126 -0.27 -14.59 9.17
N ARG A 127 0.32 -13.41 9.35
CA ARG A 127 1.77 -13.26 9.34
C ARG A 127 2.25 -13.51 10.75
N ILE A 128 2.77 -14.70 11.00
CA ILE A 128 3.48 -15.00 12.24
C ILE A 128 4.73 -14.10 12.23
N PRO A 129 4.87 -13.10 13.12
CA PRO A 129 6.11 -12.37 13.21
C PRO A 129 7.21 -13.39 13.54
N GLU A 130 8.19 -13.54 12.64
CA GLU A 130 9.40 -14.30 12.92
C GLU A 130 10.09 -13.60 14.09
N ARG A 131 9.74 -14.01 15.32
CA ARG A 131 10.51 -13.66 16.51
C ARG A 131 11.88 -14.30 16.30
N ARG A 132 12.82 -13.54 15.74
CA ARG A 132 14.22 -13.93 15.68
C ARG A 132 14.61 -14.24 17.14
N PRO A 133 14.96 -15.51 17.47
CA PRO A 133 15.35 -15.84 18.83
C PRO A 133 16.50 -14.90 19.22
N PRO A 134 16.52 -14.34 20.43
CA PRO A 134 17.65 -13.51 20.85
C PRO A 134 18.93 -14.32 20.64
N GLU A 135 19.85 -13.79 19.85
CA GLU A 135 21.20 -14.32 19.66
C GLU A 135 21.88 -14.31 21.04
N GLY A 136 21.72 -15.40 21.78
CA GLY A 136 22.12 -15.49 23.19
C GLY A 136 21.42 -16.61 23.96
N ALA A 137 20.29 -17.14 23.49
CA ALA A 137 19.60 -18.25 24.16
C ALA A 137 20.23 -19.64 23.88
N GLN A 138 21.56 -19.73 23.82
CA GLN A 138 22.26 -21.01 23.86
C GLN A 138 22.58 -21.38 25.32
N ARG A 139 21.72 -22.26 25.86
CA ARG A 139 22.00 -23.27 26.89
C ARG A 139 22.74 -22.81 28.17
N GLU A 140 21.94 -22.48 29.18
CA GLU A 140 22.17 -23.05 30.52
C GLU A 140 21.06 -24.06 30.80
N THR A 141 21.32 -25.32 30.44
CA THR A 141 20.58 -26.47 30.95
C THR A 141 20.94 -26.66 32.42
N GLY A 142 20.07 -26.20 33.32
CA GLY A 142 20.16 -26.48 34.75
C GLY A 142 18.88 -26.10 35.48
N ALA A 143 18.45 -26.99 36.37
CA ALA A 143 17.38 -26.84 37.36
C ALA A 143 15.94 -27.15 36.90
N THR A 144 15.61 -28.43 37.03
CA THR A 144 14.36 -28.98 37.56
C THR A 144 13.63 -28.00 38.49
N GLY A 145 12.38 -27.66 38.17
CA GLY A 145 11.51 -26.88 39.05
C GLY A 145 10.04 -27.04 38.65
N ASP A 146 9.24 -27.56 39.58
CA ASP A 146 7.79 -27.71 39.53
C ASP A 146 7.08 -26.53 38.85
N SER A 147 6.14 -26.80 37.94
CA SER A 147 5.37 -25.75 37.25
C SER A 147 3.90 -26.13 37.03
N ALA A 148 3.24 -26.55 38.10
CA ALA A 148 1.77 -26.66 38.15
C ALA A 148 1.06 -25.28 38.18
N GLY A 149 1.78 -24.17 38.42
CA GLY A 149 1.24 -22.79 38.36
C GLY A 149 1.33 -22.11 36.99
N SER A 150 1.88 -22.79 35.97
CA SER A 150 2.21 -22.18 34.68
C SER A 150 1.12 -22.30 33.60
N SER A 151 0.10 -23.12 33.83
CA SER A 151 -1.01 -23.34 32.89
C SER A 151 -2.09 -22.25 33.03
N GLU A 152 -2.41 -21.79 34.23
CA GLU A 152 -3.41 -20.75 34.46
C GLU A 152 -2.92 -19.36 34.06
N GLN A 153 -1.65 -19.03 34.32
CA GLN A 153 -1.03 -17.78 33.85
C GLN A 153 -0.83 -17.75 32.34
N ARG A 154 -0.52 -18.89 31.70
CA ARG A 154 -0.52 -18.98 30.22
C ARG A 154 -1.92 -18.84 29.65
N ALA A 155 -2.91 -19.49 30.25
CA ALA A 155 -4.31 -19.37 29.83
C ALA A 155 -4.89 -17.97 30.08
N GLN A 156 -4.41 -17.22 31.08
CA GLN A 156 -4.77 -15.80 31.27
C GLN A 156 -4.11 -14.91 30.22
N GLY A 157 -2.81 -15.06 29.96
CA GLY A 157 -2.12 -14.30 28.91
C GLY A 157 -2.65 -14.58 27.50
N GLU A 158 -3.17 -15.78 27.24
CA GLU A 158 -3.85 -16.10 25.97
C GLU A 158 -5.22 -15.43 25.82
N ARG A 159 -5.91 -15.09 26.93
CA ARG A 159 -7.23 -14.44 26.89
C ARG A 159 -7.17 -12.94 26.62
N GLU A 160 -6.03 -12.31 26.84
CA GLU A 160 -5.82 -10.86 26.61
C GLU A 160 -5.24 -10.56 25.22
N ARG A 161 -4.85 -11.58 24.47
CA ARG A 161 -4.34 -11.47 23.12
C ARG A 161 -5.47 -11.42 22.12
N GLN A 162 -5.64 -10.27 21.49
CA GLN A 162 -6.63 -10.05 20.44
C GLN A 162 -5.97 -10.12 19.06
N ARG A 163 -6.79 -10.44 18.04
CA ARG A 163 -6.36 -10.48 16.64
C ARG A 163 -6.58 -9.13 15.98
N TYR A 164 -5.51 -8.58 15.43
CA TYR A 164 -5.53 -7.29 14.75
C TYR A 164 -5.09 -7.45 13.31
N ASN A 165 -5.74 -6.73 12.40
CA ASN A 165 -5.24 -6.53 11.06
C ASN A 165 -4.41 -5.26 11.01
N ILE A 166 -3.19 -5.37 10.51
CA ILE A 166 -2.29 -4.23 10.37
C ILE A 166 -2.61 -3.49 9.08
N VAL A 167 -2.96 -2.21 9.19
CA VAL A 167 -3.22 -1.33 8.04
C VAL A 167 -2.14 -0.26 7.95
N GLN A 168 -1.56 -0.13 6.76
CA GLN A 168 -0.51 0.81 6.45
C GLN A 168 -1.03 1.81 5.40
N PRO A 169 -1.58 2.95 5.85
CA PRO A 169 -2.02 4.00 4.95
C PRO A 169 -0.82 4.78 4.40
N ARG A 170 -0.76 4.92 3.07
CA ARG A 170 0.36 5.60 2.38
C ARG A 170 -0.15 6.55 1.32
N LEU A 171 0.60 7.62 1.06
CA LEU A 171 0.39 8.47 -0.11
C LEU A 171 1.45 8.11 -1.14
N THR A 172 1.03 7.41 -2.20
CA THR A 172 1.92 6.82 -3.20
C THR A 172 1.71 7.45 -4.57
N GLN A 173 2.71 7.30 -5.45
CA GLN A 173 2.49 7.53 -6.88
C GLN A 173 1.83 6.29 -7.48
N PRO A 174 0.86 6.45 -8.39
CA PRO A 174 0.25 5.31 -9.07
C PRO A 174 1.32 4.55 -9.87
N PRO A 175 1.25 3.21 -9.90
CA PRO A 175 2.24 2.39 -10.59
C PRO A 175 2.23 2.65 -12.09
N LEU A 176 3.34 2.33 -12.77
CA LEU A 176 3.44 2.45 -14.23
C LEU A 176 2.41 1.61 -14.99
N THR A 177 1.90 0.55 -14.35
CA THR A 177 0.86 -0.34 -14.89
C THR A 177 -0.55 0.23 -14.76
N ASP A 178 -0.74 1.35 -14.07
CA ASP A 178 -2.04 2.01 -14.00
C ASP A 178 -2.47 2.50 -15.40
N SER A 179 -3.75 2.36 -15.70
CA SER A 179 -4.40 2.74 -16.96
C SER A 179 -4.03 4.16 -17.42
N GLY A 180 -3.95 5.12 -16.49
CA GLY A 180 -3.55 6.49 -16.78
C GLY A 180 -2.10 6.61 -17.26
N ASN A 181 -1.18 5.87 -16.63
CA ASN A 181 0.23 5.86 -17.04
C ASN A 181 0.42 5.12 -18.37
N LEU A 182 -0.34 4.05 -18.59
CA LEU A 182 -0.32 3.29 -19.84
C LEU A 182 -0.80 4.14 -21.02
N LEU A 183 -1.88 4.90 -20.83
CA LEU A 183 -2.40 5.80 -21.87
C LEU A 183 -1.39 6.89 -22.25
N ARG A 184 -0.66 7.45 -21.27
CA ARG A 184 0.44 8.39 -21.54
C ARG A 184 1.56 7.73 -22.32
N PHE A 185 1.98 6.53 -21.92
CA PHE A 185 3.04 5.80 -22.61
C PHE A 185 2.67 5.53 -24.08
N VAL A 186 1.47 5.03 -24.32
CA VAL A 186 0.95 4.79 -25.68
C VAL A 186 0.84 6.10 -26.47
N SER A 187 0.39 7.18 -25.84
CA SER A 187 0.29 8.50 -26.47
C SER A 187 1.66 9.02 -26.91
N VAL A 188 2.68 8.93 -26.05
CA VAL A 188 4.06 9.33 -26.38
C VAL A 188 4.61 8.46 -27.52
N LEU A 189 4.42 7.15 -27.47
CA LEU A 189 4.87 6.23 -28.51
C LEU A 189 4.23 6.56 -29.87
N ALA A 190 2.91 6.77 -29.90
CA ALA A 190 2.19 7.18 -31.10
C ALA A 190 2.66 8.55 -31.61
N GLY A 191 2.96 9.48 -30.69
CA GLY A 191 3.54 10.78 -31.00
C GLY A 191 4.88 10.67 -31.73
N VAL A 192 5.80 9.84 -31.21
CA VAL A 192 7.11 9.58 -31.84
C VAL A 192 6.94 9.00 -33.24
N VAL A 193 6.05 8.01 -33.41
CA VAL A 193 5.77 7.40 -34.72
C VAL A 193 5.18 8.42 -35.70
N ALA A 194 4.24 9.25 -35.25
CA ALA A 194 3.62 10.28 -36.08
C ALA A 194 4.62 11.36 -36.51
N VAL A 195 5.48 11.84 -35.60
CA VAL A 195 6.54 12.82 -35.93
C VAL A 195 7.56 12.21 -36.90
N GLY A 196 8.02 10.98 -36.64
CA GLY A 196 8.97 10.28 -37.51
C GLY A 196 8.41 10.02 -38.91
N GLY A 197 7.17 9.51 -39.00
CA GLY A 197 6.48 9.28 -40.26
C GLY A 197 6.18 10.57 -41.02
N GLY A 198 5.74 11.62 -40.33
CA GLY A 198 5.49 12.95 -40.89
C GLY A 198 6.76 13.59 -41.45
N GLY A 199 7.87 13.51 -40.70
CA GLY A 199 9.19 13.97 -41.13
C GLY A 199 9.70 13.22 -42.36
N TYR A 200 9.59 11.88 -42.35
CA TYR A 200 9.99 11.04 -43.47
C TYR A 200 9.20 11.37 -44.75
N LEU A 201 7.87 11.47 -44.67
CA LEU A 201 7.01 11.81 -45.81
C LEU A 201 7.28 13.21 -46.36
N ARG A 202 7.70 14.15 -45.51
CA ARG A 202 8.09 15.50 -45.92
C ARG A 202 9.47 15.56 -46.56
N SER A 203 10.38 14.66 -46.18
CA SER A 203 11.75 14.61 -46.71
C SER A 203 11.89 13.93 -48.08
N LYS A 204 10.88 13.17 -48.51
CA LYS A 204 10.88 12.52 -49.83
C LYS A 204 10.54 13.52 -50.93
N PRO A 205 11.35 13.58 -52.02
CA PRO A 205 11.08 14.44 -53.16
C PRO A 205 9.81 14.04 -53.92
#